data_AF-A0A3M7PKW1-F1
#
_entry.id   AF-A0A3M7PKW1-F1
#
_cell.length_a   1.000
_cell.length_b   1.000
_cell.length_c   1.000
_cell.angle_alpha   90.00
_cell.angle_beta   90.00
_cell.angle_gamma   90.00
#
_symmetry.space_group_name_H-M   'P 1'
#
loop_
_entity.id
_entity.type
_entity.pdbx_description
1 polymer ?
#
loop_
_entity_poly.entity_id
_entity_poly.type
_entity_poly.pdbx_seq_one_letter_code
_entity_poly.pdbx_strand_id
1 'polypeptide(L)'
;MHKYIMALVTVVKDHSKTIEVMKAELAEAKNPTGGMEELELEMRKEDEEKVEMVLKALKLDRSKTVKRFRRIRNNKSNKNRCKKELDMIVAEFNEESRKHMALGNAKNLRGTEDLKNVYINPDKVPSERALERELRTERNKRNDLLSESKSDSEY
;
A
#
# COMPACT_ATOMS: atom_id res chain seq x y z
N MET A 1 -18.44 7.78 -17.54
CA MET A 1 -18.29 7.34 -16.13
C MET A 1 -16.86 6.84 -15.94
N HIS A 2 -16.03 7.53 -15.16
CA HIS A 2 -14.63 7.15 -14.96
C HIS A 2 -14.51 6.16 -13.79
N LYS A 3 -14.26 4.89 -14.10
CA LYS A 3 -13.98 3.83 -13.12
C LYS A 3 -12.49 3.87 -12.77
N TYR A 4 -12.14 4.34 -11.58
CA TYR A 4 -10.76 4.39 -11.09
C TYR A 4 -10.42 3.11 -10.31
N ILE A 5 -9.17 2.64 -10.42
CA ILE A 5 -8.72 1.41 -9.75
C ILE A 5 -7.30 1.64 -9.22
N MET A 6 -7.07 1.44 -7.92
CA MET A 6 -5.90 1.93 -7.14
C MET A 6 -5.32 0.86 -6.19
N ALA A 7 -4.07 0.95 -5.74
CA ALA A 7 -3.44 -0.03 -4.84
C ALA A 7 -2.95 0.55 -3.52
N LEU A 8 -2.39 -0.26 -2.61
CA LEU A 8 -2.06 0.12 -1.22
C LEU A 8 -0.88 -0.68 -0.64
N VAL A 9 0.23 -0.02 -0.27
CA VAL A 9 1.57 -0.62 0.04
C VAL A 9 2.23 -0.05 1.30
N THR A 10 2.78 -0.88 2.21
CA THR A 10 3.01 -0.51 3.62
C THR A 10 4.35 -1.02 4.26
N VAL A 11 5.19 -0.18 4.94
CA VAL A 11 6.53 -0.56 5.55
C VAL A 11 6.95 0.31 6.76
N VAL A 12 7.68 -0.20 7.79
CA VAL A 12 8.10 0.62 8.99
C VAL A 12 9.46 0.27 9.67
N LYS A 13 10.16 1.29 10.24
CA LYS A 13 11.37 1.20 11.12
C LYS A 13 11.34 2.17 12.33
N ASP A 14 12.05 1.81 13.40
CA ASP A 14 12.04 2.34 14.79
C ASP A 14 13.08 3.46 15.01
N HIS A 15 12.74 4.59 15.65
CA HIS A 15 13.63 5.79 15.77
C HIS A 15 13.56 6.54 17.12
N SER A 16 13.44 5.83 18.25
CA SER A 16 13.32 6.43 19.59
C SER A 16 14.45 7.40 19.98
N LYS A 17 15.65 7.28 19.40
CA LYS A 17 16.81 8.12 19.76
C LYS A 17 16.90 9.41 18.92
N THR A 18 16.22 9.47 17.78
CA THR A 18 16.18 10.67 16.92
C THR A 18 15.26 11.75 17.50
N ILE A 19 14.29 11.35 18.32
CA ILE A 19 13.25 12.22 18.90
C ILE A 19 13.82 13.22 19.92
N GLU A 20 14.89 12.89 20.64
CA GLU A 20 15.49 13.81 21.62
C GLU A 20 16.33 14.90 20.94
N VAL A 21 16.97 14.60 19.82
CA VAL A 21 17.74 15.59 19.04
C VAL A 21 16.80 16.60 18.37
N MET A 22 15.65 16.15 17.86
CA MET A 22 14.64 17.00 17.19
C MET A 22 13.96 18.01 18.13
N LYS A 23 13.91 17.76 19.45
CA LYS A 23 13.36 18.72 20.42
C LYS A 23 14.21 19.98 20.59
N ALA A 24 15.51 19.89 20.36
CA ALA A 24 16.42 21.02 20.45
C ALA A 24 16.34 21.94 19.22
N GLU A 25 16.14 21.36 18.03
CA GLU A 25 15.99 22.12 16.77
C GLU A 25 14.65 22.88 16.66
N LEU A 26 13.61 22.41 17.36
CA LEU A 26 12.29 23.05 17.39
C LEU A 26 12.25 24.44 18.07
N ALA A 27 13.28 24.81 18.83
CA ALA A 27 13.36 26.12 19.50
C ALA A 27 13.81 27.26 18.57
N GLU A 28 14.46 26.94 17.44
CA GLU A 28 14.93 27.94 16.45
C GLU A 28 13.91 28.24 15.32
N ALA A 29 12.84 27.45 15.20
CA ALA A 29 11.83 27.57 14.14
C ALA A 29 10.81 28.72 14.33
N LYS A 30 11.29 29.95 14.59
CA LYS A 30 10.48 31.17 14.76
C LYS A 30 10.14 31.89 13.43
N ASN A 31 9.90 31.16 12.34
CA ASN A 31 9.42 31.69 11.04
C ASN A 31 8.33 30.77 10.45
N PRO A 32 7.01 31.09 10.55
CA PRO A 32 5.97 30.05 10.54
C PRO A 32 5.27 29.77 9.19
N THR A 33 5.93 29.93 8.03
CA THR A 33 5.25 29.65 6.73
C THR A 33 6.04 28.82 5.71
N GLY A 34 7.36 28.68 5.83
CA GLY A 34 8.16 27.87 4.89
C GLY A 34 8.22 26.37 5.21
N GLY A 35 8.21 26.01 6.49
CA GLY A 35 8.52 24.63 6.90
C GLY A 35 7.44 23.58 6.63
N MET A 36 6.16 23.96 6.48
CA MET A 36 5.10 23.01 6.13
C MET A 36 5.16 22.58 4.66
N GLU A 37 5.51 23.48 3.75
CA GLU A 37 5.63 23.15 2.33
C GLU A 37 6.86 22.28 2.07
N GLU A 38 7.99 22.53 2.74
CA GLU A 38 9.19 21.71 2.61
C GLU A 38 8.96 20.26 3.06
N LEU A 39 8.32 20.06 4.21
CA LEU A 39 7.95 18.73 4.71
C LEU A 39 7.01 17.98 3.76
N GLU A 40 6.01 18.65 3.19
CA GLU A 40 5.09 18.02 2.25
C GLU A 40 5.79 17.65 0.93
N LEU A 41 6.75 18.47 0.49
CA LEU A 41 7.56 18.20 -0.68
C LEU A 41 8.50 17.01 -0.48
N GLU A 42 9.14 16.90 0.70
CA GLU A 42 9.97 15.76 1.08
C GLU A 42 9.17 14.45 1.11
N MET A 43 8.02 14.44 1.79
CA MET A 43 7.14 13.27 1.81
C MET A 43 6.72 12.83 0.40
N ARG A 44 6.48 13.79 -0.50
CA ARG A 44 6.11 13.50 -1.88
C ARG A 44 7.26 12.87 -2.68
N LYS A 45 8.49 13.34 -2.46
CA LYS A 45 9.70 12.76 -3.06
C LYS A 45 9.92 11.32 -2.58
N GLU A 46 9.76 11.07 -1.28
CA GLU A 46 9.84 9.70 -0.74
C GLU A 46 8.80 8.77 -1.37
N ASP A 47 7.56 9.25 -1.52
CA ASP A 47 6.49 8.47 -2.16
C ASP A 47 6.77 8.19 -3.63
N GLU A 48 7.36 9.16 -4.33
CA GLU A 48 7.80 9.03 -5.71
C GLU A 48 8.87 7.95 -5.87
N GLU A 49 9.91 7.97 -5.03
CA GLU A 49 10.97 6.96 -5.02
C GLU A 49 10.42 5.56 -4.71
N LYS A 50 9.53 5.45 -3.71
CA LYS A 50 8.87 4.17 -3.36
C LYS A 50 8.07 3.62 -4.54
N VAL A 51 7.27 4.45 -5.20
CA VAL A 51 6.47 4.04 -6.36
C VAL A 51 7.39 3.64 -7.52
N GLU A 52 8.48 4.37 -7.76
CA GLU A 52 9.42 4.07 -8.83
C GLU A 52 10.14 2.73 -8.61
N MET A 53 10.61 2.44 -7.40
CA MET A 53 11.21 1.15 -7.06
C MET A 53 10.26 -0.01 -7.35
N VAL A 54 8.99 0.12 -6.95
CA VAL A 54 7.97 -0.91 -7.19
C VAL A 54 7.70 -1.09 -8.68
N LEU A 55 7.53 -0.01 -9.44
CA LEU A 55 7.27 -0.10 -10.88
C LEU A 55 8.45 -0.68 -11.64
N LYS A 56 9.69 -0.32 -11.25
CA LYS A 56 10.91 -0.88 -11.84
C LYS A 56 10.99 -2.39 -11.62
N ALA A 57 10.67 -2.88 -10.42
CA ALA A 57 10.59 -4.31 -10.14
C ALA A 57 9.51 -5.04 -10.96
N LEU A 58 8.44 -4.32 -11.34
CA LEU A 58 7.38 -4.83 -12.22
C LEU A 58 7.68 -4.65 -13.71
N LYS A 59 8.86 -4.10 -14.07
CA LYS A 59 9.27 -3.76 -15.45
C LYS A 59 8.33 -2.74 -16.10
N LEU A 60 7.86 -1.78 -15.33
CA LEU A 60 7.01 -0.68 -15.77
C LEU A 60 7.74 0.65 -15.61
N ASP A 61 7.61 1.52 -16.62
CA ASP A 61 8.15 2.87 -16.60
C ASP A 61 7.11 3.83 -16.00
N ARG A 62 7.48 4.54 -14.93
CA ARG A 62 6.58 5.44 -14.21
C ARG A 62 5.98 6.51 -15.11
N SER A 63 6.82 7.16 -15.93
CA SER A 63 6.44 8.31 -16.77
C SER A 63 5.32 7.97 -17.77
N LYS A 64 5.32 6.72 -18.26
CA LYS A 64 4.35 6.23 -19.25
C LYS A 64 3.15 5.56 -18.62
N THR A 65 3.31 4.97 -17.43
CA THR A 65 2.30 4.08 -16.85
C THR A 65 1.43 4.75 -15.79
N VAL A 66 1.98 5.66 -15.00
CA VAL A 66 1.28 6.30 -13.88
C VAL A 66 0.96 7.75 -14.21
N LYS A 67 -0.31 8.12 -14.08
CA LYS A 67 -0.81 9.47 -14.28
C LYS A 67 -0.56 10.35 -13.07
N ARG A 68 -0.92 9.83 -11.89
CA ARG A 68 -0.77 10.49 -10.60
C ARG A 68 -0.73 9.46 -9.50
N PHE A 69 -0.18 9.83 -8.37
CA PHE A 69 -0.26 9.07 -7.14
C PHE A 69 -0.55 10.01 -5.97
N ARG A 70 -1.15 9.46 -4.92
CA ARG A 70 -1.43 10.19 -3.68
C ARG A 70 -1.31 9.26 -2.49
N ARG A 71 -0.86 9.80 -1.37
CA ARG A 71 -0.87 9.12 -0.08
C ARG A 71 -2.26 9.20 0.54
N ILE A 72 -2.73 8.09 1.12
CA ILE A 72 -3.89 8.06 2.00
C ILE A 72 -3.36 8.05 3.43
N ARG A 73 -3.60 9.14 4.17
CA ARG A 73 -3.34 9.19 5.61
C ARG A 73 -4.47 8.48 6.35
N ASN A 74 -4.14 7.51 7.19
CA ASN A 74 -5.12 6.91 8.09
C ASN A 74 -5.16 7.74 9.37
N ASN A 75 -6.15 8.62 9.53
CA ASN A 75 -6.34 9.38 10.78
C ASN A 75 -6.80 8.52 11.97
N LYS A 76 -6.66 7.19 11.89
CA LYS A 76 -7.13 6.28 12.94
C LYS A 76 -6.06 6.15 14.02
N SER A 77 -6.22 6.96 15.06
CA SER A 77 -5.66 6.78 16.40
C SER A 77 -6.18 5.48 17.05
N ASN A 78 -5.84 4.32 16.48
CA ASN A 78 -6.10 3.05 17.14
C ASN A 78 -5.07 2.89 18.27
N LYS A 79 -5.44 3.35 19.47
CA LYS A 79 -4.69 3.26 20.73
C LYS A 79 -4.15 1.87 21.10
N ASN A 80 -4.54 0.82 20.36
CA ASN A 80 -4.22 -0.59 20.66
C ASN A 80 -3.40 -1.31 19.57
N ARG A 81 -2.72 -0.60 18.67
CA ARG A 81 -1.82 -1.26 17.70
C ARG A 81 -0.40 -0.74 17.85
N CYS A 82 0.43 -1.50 18.56
CA CYS A 82 1.91 -1.41 18.53
C CYS A 82 2.50 -1.82 17.15
N LYS A 83 1.66 -1.90 16.11
CA LYS A 83 2.04 -2.28 14.75
C LYS A 83 2.15 -1.00 13.95
N LYS A 84 3.37 -0.44 13.94
CA LYS A 84 4.03 0.10 12.75
C LYS A 84 3.02 0.54 11.66
N GLU A 85 2.71 1.83 11.63
CA GLU A 85 1.75 2.42 10.69
C GLU A 85 2.21 2.23 9.26
N LEU A 86 1.32 1.61 8.51
CA LEU A 86 1.54 1.11 7.18
C LEU A 86 1.22 2.24 6.19
N ASP A 87 2.24 2.77 5.50
CA ASP A 87 2.05 3.77 4.43
C ASP A 87 1.00 3.29 3.42
N MET A 88 0.18 4.17 2.86
CA MET A 88 -0.82 3.75 1.87
C MET A 88 -0.74 4.69 0.68
N ILE A 89 -0.23 4.21 -0.46
CA ILE A 89 -0.09 5.00 -1.67
C ILE A 89 -1.00 4.46 -2.75
N VAL A 90 -1.83 5.35 -3.27
CA VAL A 90 -2.72 5.15 -4.39
C VAL A 90 -2.02 5.61 -5.66
N ALA A 91 -1.96 4.75 -6.68
CA ALA A 91 -1.49 5.12 -8.02
C ALA A 91 -2.62 4.98 -9.04
N GLU A 92 -2.83 6.02 -9.84
CA GLU A 92 -3.72 6.02 -10.99
C GLU A 92 -2.91 5.77 -12.26
N PHE A 93 -3.28 4.74 -13.02
CA PHE A 93 -2.62 4.38 -14.26
C PHE A 93 -3.25 5.10 -15.45
N ASN A 94 -2.44 5.36 -16.48
CA ASN A 94 -2.91 5.92 -17.76
C ASN A 94 -3.79 4.93 -18.54
N GLU A 95 -3.44 3.64 -18.46
CA GLU A 95 -4.07 2.57 -19.23
C GLU A 95 -4.47 1.40 -18.32
N GLU A 96 -5.63 0.81 -18.58
CA GLU A 96 -6.11 -0.36 -17.84
C GLU A 96 -5.22 -1.59 -18.04
N SER A 97 -4.65 -1.77 -19.24
CA SER A 97 -3.69 -2.84 -19.54
C SER A 97 -2.46 -2.80 -18.64
N ARG A 98 -1.91 -1.60 -18.38
CA ARG A 98 -0.74 -1.41 -17.50
C ARG A 98 -1.06 -1.73 -16.06
N LYS A 99 -2.24 -1.33 -15.62
CA LYS A 99 -2.75 -1.65 -14.29
C LYS A 99 -2.98 -3.17 -14.11
N HIS A 100 -3.53 -3.86 -15.10
CA HIS A 100 -3.65 -5.32 -15.06
C HIS A 100 -2.29 -6.01 -15.04
N MET A 101 -1.33 -5.51 -15.82
CA MET A 101 0.05 -6.00 -15.82
C MET A 101 0.71 -5.82 -14.44
N ALA A 102 0.54 -4.65 -13.81
CA ALA A 102 1.04 -4.38 -12.46
C ALA A 102 0.44 -5.35 -11.42
N LEU A 103 -0.88 -5.57 -11.47
CA LEU A 103 -1.56 -6.51 -10.56
C LEU A 103 -1.13 -7.96 -10.80
N GLY A 104 -0.99 -8.39 -12.06
CA GLY A 104 -0.56 -9.75 -12.41
C GLY A 104 0.89 -10.04 -12.02
N ASN A 105 1.77 -9.04 -12.14
CA ASN A 105 3.18 -9.15 -11.80
C ASN A 105 3.48 -8.85 -10.32
N ALA A 106 2.50 -8.42 -9.54
CA ALA A 106 2.68 -8.09 -8.12
C ALA A 106 3.26 -9.25 -7.29
N LYS A 107 3.01 -10.50 -7.70
CA LYS A 107 3.60 -11.69 -7.06
C LYS A 107 5.13 -11.71 -7.13
N ASN A 108 5.73 -11.07 -8.14
CA ASN A 108 7.17 -11.04 -8.34
C ASN A 108 7.88 -10.18 -7.28
N LEU A 109 7.17 -9.23 -6.65
CA LEU A 109 7.71 -8.38 -5.58
C LEU A 109 8.11 -9.18 -4.34
N ARG A 110 7.51 -10.35 -4.13
CA ARG A 110 7.88 -11.25 -3.02
C ARG A 110 9.29 -11.82 -3.15
N GLY A 111 9.82 -11.89 -4.37
CA GLY A 111 11.16 -12.40 -4.66
C GLY A 111 12.28 -11.39 -4.48
N THR A 112 11.96 -10.11 -4.34
CA THR A 112 12.93 -9.03 -4.12
C THR A 112 13.01 -8.67 -2.64
N GLU A 113 14.21 -8.68 -2.07
CA GLU A 113 14.42 -8.50 -0.62
C GLU A 113 13.79 -7.20 -0.09
N ASP A 114 13.97 -6.09 -0.82
CA ASP A 114 13.48 -4.77 -0.40
C ASP A 114 11.95 -4.59 -0.54
N LEU A 115 11.29 -5.41 -1.37
CA LEU A 115 9.86 -5.25 -1.69
C LEU A 115 9.01 -6.45 -1.23
N LYS A 116 9.57 -7.36 -0.42
CA LYS A 116 8.86 -8.55 0.06
C LYS A 116 7.57 -8.23 0.83
N ASN A 117 7.53 -7.06 1.49
CA ASN A 117 6.41 -6.59 2.30
C ASN A 117 5.50 -5.60 1.54
N VAL A 118 5.70 -5.45 0.23
CA VAL A 118 4.88 -4.61 -0.64
C VAL A 118 3.71 -5.42 -1.19
N TYR A 119 2.51 -4.88 -1.07
CA TYR A 119 1.29 -5.51 -1.58
C TYR A 119 0.60 -4.59 -2.58
N ILE A 120 0.22 -5.10 -3.74
CA ILE A 120 -0.55 -4.33 -4.72
C ILE A 120 -1.93 -4.95 -4.80
N ASN A 121 -2.95 -4.15 -4.50
CA ASN A 121 -4.36 -4.53 -4.57
C ASN A 121 -5.08 -3.64 -5.58
N PRO A 122 -6.22 -4.06 -6.15
CA PRO A 122 -7.11 -3.14 -6.85
C PRO A 122 -7.92 -2.28 -5.86
N ASP A 123 -8.34 -1.10 -6.29
CA ASP A 123 -9.15 -0.20 -5.45
C ASP A 123 -10.57 -0.52 -5.77
N LYS A 124 -11.26 -0.84 -4.71
CA LYS A 124 -12.61 -1.35 -4.79
C LYS A 124 -13.47 -0.40 -4.00
N VAL A 125 -14.60 -0.08 -4.58
CA VAL A 125 -15.63 0.65 -3.85
C VAL A 125 -16.11 -0.21 -2.66
N PRO A 126 -16.66 0.40 -1.60
CA PRO A 126 -17.10 -0.35 -0.41
C PRO A 126 -18.04 -1.52 -0.72
N SER A 127 -18.94 -1.37 -1.70
CA SER A 127 -19.85 -2.44 -2.15
C SER A 127 -19.11 -3.62 -2.77
N GLU A 128 -18.15 -3.37 -3.66
CA GLU A 128 -17.31 -4.42 -4.26
C GLU A 128 -16.46 -5.15 -3.20
N ARG A 129 -15.97 -4.42 -2.18
CA ARG A 129 -15.26 -5.02 -1.05
C ARG A 129 -16.16 -5.91 -0.20
N ALA A 130 -17.41 -5.52 0.01
CA ALA A 130 -18.39 -6.31 0.74
C ALA A 130 -18.70 -7.61 -0.01
N LEU A 131 -19.03 -7.51 -1.30
CA LEU A 131 -19.30 -8.65 -2.16
C LEU A 131 -18.11 -9.63 -2.23
N GLU A 132 -16.89 -9.12 -2.40
CA GLU A 132 -15.70 -9.98 -2.43
C GLU A 132 -15.48 -10.71 -1.09
N ARG A 133 -15.79 -10.06 0.05
CA ARG A 133 -15.71 -10.69 1.36
C ARG A 133 -16.70 -11.86 1.47
N GLU A 134 -17.92 -11.67 0.98
CA GLU A 134 -18.94 -12.72 0.93
C GLU A 134 -18.47 -13.89 0.07
N LEU A 135 -18.03 -13.62 -1.17
CA LEU A 135 -17.50 -14.65 -2.07
C LEU A 135 -16.31 -15.42 -1.47
N ARG A 136 -15.41 -14.74 -0.75
CA ARG A 136 -14.31 -15.38 -0.04
C ARG A 136 -14.81 -16.29 1.08
N THR A 137 -15.82 -15.84 1.82
CA THR A 137 -16.42 -16.61 2.93
C THR A 137 -17.10 -17.86 2.40
N GLU A 138 -17.89 -17.75 1.34
CA GLU A 138 -18.54 -18.90 0.69
C GLU A 138 -17.53 -19.90 0.10
N ARG A 139 -16.48 -19.39 -0.57
CA ARG A 139 -15.41 -20.25 -1.10
C ARG A 139 -14.69 -21.00 0.02
N ASN A 140 -14.35 -20.34 1.12
CA ASN A 140 -13.69 -21.00 2.24
C ASN A 140 -14.60 -22.07 2.85
N LYS A 141 -15.88 -21.76 3.11
CA LYS A 141 -16.86 -22.77 3.56
C LYS A 141 -16.92 -23.99 2.64
N ARG A 142 -16.95 -23.79 1.33
CA ARG A 142 -16.95 -24.90 0.35
C ARG A 142 -15.65 -25.71 0.39
N ASN A 143 -14.51 -25.05 0.54
CA ASN A 143 -13.22 -25.72 0.65
C ASN A 143 -13.10 -26.53 1.95
N ASP A 144 -13.63 -26.00 3.05
CA ASP A 144 -13.61 -26.67 4.35
C ASP A 144 -14.46 -27.95 4.30
N LEU A 145 -15.68 -27.90 3.75
CA LEU A 145 -16.54 -29.08 3.53
C LEU A 145 -15.89 -30.13 2.60
N LEU A 146 -15.17 -29.69 1.56
CA LEU A 146 -14.41 -30.57 0.68
C LEU A 146 -13.19 -31.20 1.37
N SER A 147 -12.62 -30.54 2.38
CA SER A 147 -11.53 -31.11 3.17
C SER A 147 -12.02 -32.17 4.14
N GLU A 148 -13.17 -31.96 4.78
CA GLU A 148 -13.82 -32.92 5.69
C GLU A 148 -14.32 -34.17 4.96
N SER A 149 -14.97 -34.00 3.81
CA SER A 149 -15.44 -35.14 3.00
C SER A 149 -14.33 -35.98 2.39
N LYS A 150 -13.13 -35.42 2.17
CA LYS A 150 -11.96 -36.18 1.71
C LYS A 150 -11.36 -37.04 2.83
N SER A 151 -11.31 -36.53 4.06
CA SER A 151 -10.80 -37.31 5.20
C SER A 151 -11.68 -38.50 5.55
N ASP A 152 -12.98 -38.43 5.28
CA ASP A 152 -13.93 -39.52 5.57
C ASP A 152 -13.95 -40.62 4.50
N SER A 153 -13.36 -40.38 3.31
CA SER A 153 -13.32 -41.33 2.18
C SER A 153 -12.03 -42.13 2.06
N GLU A 154 -11.02 -41.85 2.91
CA GLU A 154 -9.72 -42.55 2.93
C GLU A 154 -9.65 -43.68 3.99
N TYR A 155 -10.78 -44.09 4.56
CA TYR A 155 -10.90 -45.26 5.44
C TYR A 155 -11.85 -46.32 4.89
#